data_AF-A0A520J7F0-F1
#
_entry.id   AF-A0A520J7F0-F1
#
_cell.length_a   1.000
_cell.length_b   1.000
_cell.length_c   1.000
_cell.angle_alpha   90.00
_cell.angle_beta   90.00
_cell.angle_gamma   90.00
#
_symmetry.space_group_name_H-M   'P 1'
#
loop_
_entity.id
_entity.type
_entity.pdbx_description
1 polymer ?
#
loop_
_entity_poly.entity_id
_entity_poly.type
_entity_poly.pdbx_seq_one_letter_code
_entity_poly.pdbx_strand_id
1 'polypeptide(L)'
;MANWSDPRPRAAPFGAAATGARTEAYDAGLRAYMLSVYNYMASAVLLSGIVALLFAWGGESSPAAQIMMGGGLLKYVIIFAPLAIVFGMSFGQNRMSTGTMQAMFWGFAVLMGLSMSTIFLVYSG
;
A
#
# COMPACT_ATOMS: atom_id res chain seq x y z
N MET A 1 -50.88 43.04 -30.39
CA MET A 1 -50.70 42.25 -29.15
C MET A 1 -49.77 41.10 -29.50
N ALA A 2 -48.49 41.15 -29.11
CA ALA A 2 -47.44 40.30 -29.66
C ALA A 2 -46.81 39.39 -28.58
N ASN A 3 -46.74 38.10 -28.90
CA ASN A 3 -46.24 36.95 -28.14
C ASN A 3 -44.98 37.25 -27.29
N TRP A 4 -45.12 37.26 -25.96
CA TRP A 4 -44.01 37.46 -25.00
C TRP A 4 -43.71 36.19 -24.16
N SER A 5 -44.25 35.03 -24.51
CA SER A 5 -44.14 33.84 -23.66
C SER A 5 -43.91 32.57 -24.46
N ASP A 6 -42.78 32.54 -25.16
CA ASP A 6 -42.18 31.29 -25.66
C ASP A 6 -40.97 30.92 -24.78
N PRO A 7 -41.08 29.94 -23.87
CA PRO A 7 -39.93 29.33 -23.26
C PRO A 7 -39.27 28.44 -24.33
N ARG A 8 -38.29 29.00 -25.06
CA ARG A 8 -37.45 28.19 -25.94
C ARG A 8 -36.78 27.11 -25.09
N PRO A 9 -37.05 25.81 -25.30
CA PRO A 9 -36.25 24.77 -24.69
C PRO A 9 -34.87 24.94 -25.32
N ARG A 10 -33.90 25.43 -24.55
CA ARG A 10 -32.49 25.26 -24.94
C ARG A 10 -32.28 23.77 -24.93
N ALA A 11 -32.39 23.13 -26.10
CA ALA A 11 -31.93 21.78 -26.29
C ALA A 11 -30.49 21.75 -25.77
N ALA A 12 -30.26 21.04 -24.67
CA ALA A 12 -28.91 20.81 -24.18
C ALA A 12 -28.11 20.28 -25.38
N PRO A 13 -26.94 20.84 -25.70
CA PRO A 13 -26.18 20.39 -26.85
C PRO A 13 -26.01 18.89 -26.71
N PHE A 14 -26.47 18.10 -27.69
CA PHE A 14 -26.45 16.63 -27.64
C PHE A 14 -25.03 16.04 -27.49
N GLY A 15 -23.99 16.87 -27.45
CA GLY A 15 -22.62 16.52 -27.06
C GLY A 15 -22.21 16.93 -25.63
N ALA A 16 -22.78 17.99 -25.04
CA ALA A 16 -22.33 18.55 -23.77
C ALA A 16 -22.59 17.62 -22.58
N ALA A 17 -23.77 16.99 -22.53
CA ALA A 17 -24.11 15.97 -21.54
C ALA A 17 -23.25 14.71 -21.69
N ALA A 18 -22.94 14.31 -22.94
CA ALA A 18 -22.09 13.17 -23.24
C ALA A 18 -20.61 13.42 -22.90
N THR A 19 -20.10 14.64 -23.06
CA THR A 19 -18.77 15.04 -22.58
C THR A 19 -18.70 15.19 -21.07
N GLY A 20 -19.74 15.75 -20.42
CA GLY A 20 -19.82 15.84 -18.97
C GLY A 20 -19.83 14.46 -18.31
N ALA A 21 -20.67 13.55 -18.79
CA ALA A 21 -20.73 12.16 -18.32
C ALA A 21 -19.40 11.41 -18.54
N ARG A 22 -18.67 11.70 -19.62
CA ARG A 22 -17.34 11.12 -19.85
C ARG A 22 -16.31 11.65 -18.84
N THR A 23 -16.26 12.96 -18.65
CA THR A 23 -15.35 13.60 -17.68
C THR A 23 -15.61 13.12 -16.25
N GLU A 24 -16.87 13.03 -15.83
CA GLU A 24 -17.24 12.50 -14.51
C GLU A 24 -16.86 11.01 -14.36
N ALA A 25 -17.04 10.19 -15.40
CA ALA A 25 -16.64 8.79 -15.38
C ALA A 25 -15.11 8.60 -15.29
N TYR A 26 -14.32 9.45 -15.97
CA TYR A 26 -12.86 9.44 -15.87
C TYR A 26 -12.38 9.81 -14.47
N ASP A 27 -12.97 10.84 -13.85
CA ASP A 27 -12.64 11.25 -12.48
C ASP A 27 -12.98 10.15 -11.45
N ALA A 28 -14.18 9.55 -11.59
CA ALA A 28 -14.58 8.42 -10.75
C ALA A 28 -13.63 7.21 -10.89
N GLY A 29 -13.19 6.89 -12.11
CA GLY A 29 -12.25 5.81 -12.38
C GLY A 29 -10.85 6.08 -11.81
N LEU A 30 -10.31 7.29 -11.98
CA LEU A 30 -9.03 7.69 -11.42
C LEU A 30 -9.05 7.66 -9.89
N ARG A 31 -10.13 8.16 -9.28
CA ARG A 31 -10.32 8.13 -7.84
C ARG A 31 -10.37 6.69 -7.32
N ALA A 32 -11.14 5.81 -7.97
CA ALA A 32 -11.22 4.40 -7.59
C ALA A 32 -9.86 3.70 -7.69
N TYR A 33 -9.11 3.96 -8.77
CA TYR A 33 -7.77 3.42 -8.96
C TYR A 33 -6.83 3.89 -7.85
N MET A 34 -6.75 5.19 -7.58
CA MET A 34 -5.93 5.74 -6.49
C MET A 34 -6.32 5.18 -5.14
N LEU A 35 -7.62 5.07 -4.84
CA LEU A 35 -8.11 4.50 -3.59
C LEU A 35 -7.66 3.04 -3.42
N SER A 36 -7.67 2.25 -4.50
CA SER A 36 -7.18 0.87 -4.47
C SER A 36 -5.67 0.79 -4.20
N VAL A 37 -4.88 1.68 -4.81
CA VAL A 37 -3.43 1.77 -4.57
C VAL A 37 -3.16 2.16 -3.12
N TYR A 38 -3.88 3.15 -2.58
CA TYR A 38 -3.73 3.56 -1.19
C TYR A 38 -4.14 2.47 -0.22
N ASN A 39 -5.26 1.78 -0.47
CA ASN A 39 -5.68 0.66 0.37
C ASN A 39 -4.66 -0.49 0.33
N TYR A 40 -4.08 -0.77 -0.85
CA TYR A 40 -3.05 -1.78 -0.99
C TYR A 40 -1.78 -1.42 -0.20
N MET A 41 -1.29 -0.19 -0.32
CA MET A 41 -0.12 0.27 0.43
C MET A 41 -0.39 0.36 1.94
N ALA A 42 -1.54 0.89 2.33
CA ALA A 42 -1.96 0.96 3.72
C ALA A 42 -2.07 -0.43 4.34
N SER A 43 -2.58 -1.42 3.59
CA SER A 43 -2.67 -2.81 4.06
C SER A 43 -1.31 -3.45 4.29
N ALA A 44 -0.31 -3.15 3.45
CA ALA A 44 1.05 -3.63 3.65
C ALA A 44 1.71 -2.99 4.88
N VAL A 45 1.54 -1.68 5.08
CA VAL A 45 2.04 -0.98 6.26
C VAL A 45 1.36 -1.51 7.53
N LEU A 46 0.04 -1.71 7.49
CA LEU A 46 -0.72 -2.31 8.58
C LEU A 46 -0.21 -3.71 8.92
N LEU A 47 0.03 -4.55 7.90
CA LEU A 47 0.61 -5.87 8.09
C LEU A 47 2.00 -5.79 8.74
N SER A 48 2.86 -4.88 8.29
CA SER A 48 4.17 -4.67 8.93
C SER A 48 4.03 -4.32 10.41
N GLY A 49 3.08 -3.45 10.77
CA GLY A 49 2.78 -3.11 12.16
C GLY A 49 2.30 -4.31 12.98
N ILE A 50 1.39 -5.12 12.43
CA ILE A 50 0.90 -6.36 13.07
C ILE A 50 2.05 -7.33 13.31
N VAL A 51 2.87 -7.58 12.30
CA VAL A 51 4.02 -8.49 12.40
C VAL A 51 5.02 -7.99 13.44
N ALA A 52 5.32 -6.68 13.45
CA ALA A 52 6.21 -6.07 14.43
C ALA A 52 5.68 -6.25 15.86
N LEU A 53 4.39 -6.00 16.08
CA LEU A 53 3.74 -6.15 17.38
C LEU A 53 3.74 -7.61 17.85
N LEU A 54 3.36 -8.54 16.98
CA LEU A 54 3.35 -9.97 17.31
C LEU A 54 4.75 -10.50 17.62
N PHE A 55 5.76 -10.04 16.87
CA PHE A 55 7.14 -10.51 17.06
C PHE A 55 7.78 -9.97 18.34
N ALA A 56 7.42 -8.74 18.75
CA ALA A 56 7.83 -8.13 20.01
C ALA A 56 6.92 -8.48 21.20
N TRP A 57 5.85 -9.25 20.98
CA TRP A 57 4.91 -9.59 22.04
C TRP A 57 5.61 -10.36 23.17
N GLY A 58 5.45 -9.88 24.40
CA GLY A 58 6.08 -10.46 25.59
C GLY A 58 7.37 -9.76 26.00
N GLY A 59 7.72 -8.63 25.39
CA GLY A 59 8.82 -7.77 25.81
C GLY A 59 10.16 -8.51 25.76
N GLU A 60 10.87 -8.56 26.88
CA GLU A 60 12.18 -9.22 26.99
C GLU A 60 12.15 -10.73 26.69
N SER A 61 11.00 -11.38 26.90
CA SER A 61 10.84 -12.81 26.60
C SER A 61 10.45 -13.08 25.13
N SER A 62 10.16 -12.03 24.36
CA SER A 62 9.69 -12.15 22.98
C SER A 62 10.76 -12.74 22.04
N PRO A 63 10.34 -13.35 20.92
CA PRO A 63 11.26 -13.75 19.85
C PRO A 63 12.09 -12.58 19.32
N ALA A 64 11.50 -11.37 19.22
CA ALA A 64 12.22 -10.18 18.81
C ALA A 64 13.37 -9.85 19.78
N ALA A 65 13.15 -9.92 21.10
CA ALA A 65 14.19 -9.64 22.07
C ALA A 65 15.33 -10.67 22.00
N GLN A 66 14.98 -11.96 21.95
CA GLN A 66 15.96 -13.04 21.86
C GLN A 66 16.84 -12.94 20.61
N ILE A 67 16.25 -12.60 19.46
CA ILE A 67 16.97 -12.57 18.17
C ILE A 67 17.65 -11.21 17.94
N MET A 68 16.94 -10.10 18.15
CA MET A 68 17.43 -8.77 17.76
C MET A 68 18.34 -8.15 18.83
N MET A 69 18.12 -8.45 20.11
CA MET A 69 18.94 -7.97 21.24
C MET A 69 19.98 -9.00 21.67
N GLY A 70 19.68 -10.29 21.58
CA GLY A 70 20.60 -11.38 21.94
C GLY A 70 21.79 -11.59 20.99
N GLY A 71 21.74 -11.01 19.78
CA GLY A 71 22.82 -11.06 18.80
C GLY A 71 22.82 -12.32 17.92
N GLY A 72 23.88 -12.52 17.15
CA GLY A 72 24.03 -13.64 16.21
C GLY A 72 23.68 -13.33 14.76
N LEU A 73 23.87 -14.32 13.88
CA LEU A 73 23.77 -14.13 12.43
C LEU A 73 22.33 -13.87 11.96
N LEU A 74 21.34 -14.46 12.63
CA LEU A 74 19.92 -14.34 12.27
C LEU A 74 19.41 -12.89 12.35
N LYS A 75 19.92 -12.09 13.30
CA LYS A 75 19.63 -10.65 13.39
C LYS A 75 19.97 -9.94 12.08
N TYR A 76 21.17 -10.16 11.57
CA TYR A 76 21.63 -9.52 10.34
C TYR A 76 20.85 -10.00 9.13
N VAL A 77 20.47 -11.28 9.09
CA VAL A 77 19.59 -11.80 8.05
C VAL A 77 18.25 -11.04 8.04
N ILE A 78 17.62 -10.85 9.20
CA ILE A 78 16.34 -10.12 9.30
C ILE A 78 16.52 -8.64 8.89
N ILE A 79 17.62 -8.00 9.30
CA ILE A 79 17.89 -6.59 8.97
C ILE A 79 18.15 -6.39 7.47
N PHE A 80 18.89 -7.31 6.83
CA PHE A 80 19.24 -7.20 5.41
C PHE A 80 18.21 -7.83 4.46
N ALA A 81 17.30 -8.68 4.94
CA ALA A 81 16.30 -9.33 4.10
C ALA A 81 15.39 -8.36 3.32
N PRO A 82 14.87 -7.26 3.91
CA PRO A 82 14.10 -6.28 3.14
C PRO A 82 14.89 -5.68 1.98
N LEU A 83 16.18 -5.40 2.20
CA LEU A 83 17.07 -4.87 1.15
C LEU A 83 17.28 -5.89 0.03
N ALA A 84 17.43 -7.17 0.37
CA ALA A 84 17.52 -8.25 -0.60
C ALA A 84 16.26 -8.35 -1.49
N ILE A 85 15.07 -8.18 -0.91
CA ILE A 85 13.82 -8.13 -1.68
C ILE A 85 13.80 -6.93 -2.63
N VAL A 86 14.21 -5.74 -2.16
CA VAL A 86 14.28 -4.53 -3.00
C VAL A 86 15.22 -4.74 -4.19
N PHE A 87 16.41 -5.31 -3.98
CA PHE A 87 17.32 -5.66 -5.07
C PHE A 87 16.72 -6.72 -6.01
N GLY A 88 16.06 -7.73 -5.46
CA GLY A 88 15.37 -8.75 -6.24
C GLY A 88 14.32 -8.17 -7.17
N MET A 89 13.49 -7.25 -6.68
CA MET A 89 12.51 -6.54 -7.51
C MET A 89 13.19 -5.61 -8.52
N SER A 90 14.21 -4.86 -8.11
CA SER A 90 14.92 -3.91 -8.98
C SER A 90 15.56 -4.59 -10.19
N PHE A 91 16.20 -5.75 -9.99
CA PHE A 91 16.81 -6.53 -11.07
C PHE A 91 15.84 -7.47 -11.78
N GLY A 92 14.70 -7.76 -11.16
CA GLY A 92 13.73 -8.76 -11.60
C GLY A 92 12.49 -8.20 -12.28
N GLN A 93 12.19 -6.90 -12.15
CA GLN A 93 10.90 -6.32 -12.53
C GLN A 93 10.48 -6.63 -13.98
N ASN A 94 11.43 -6.60 -14.93
CA ASN A 94 11.13 -6.80 -16.36
C ASN A 94 10.84 -8.25 -16.72
N ARG A 95 11.15 -9.20 -15.83
CA ARG A 95 11.03 -10.66 -16.07
C ARG A 95 10.09 -11.37 -15.10
N MET A 96 9.59 -10.67 -14.09
CA MET A 96 8.72 -11.24 -13.06
C MET A 96 7.25 -11.08 -13.44
N SER A 97 6.46 -12.12 -13.17
CA SER A 97 5.01 -12.02 -13.30
C SER A 97 4.44 -11.04 -12.27
N THR A 98 3.24 -10.54 -12.53
CA THR A 98 2.50 -9.69 -11.58
C THR A 98 2.31 -10.39 -10.22
N GLY A 99 1.99 -11.68 -10.22
CA GLY A 99 1.84 -12.47 -9.00
C GLY A 99 3.14 -12.60 -8.21
N THR A 100 4.29 -12.77 -8.88
CA THR A 100 5.59 -12.80 -8.23
C THR A 100 5.92 -11.48 -7.56
N MET A 101 5.69 -10.36 -8.24
CA MET A 101 5.91 -9.03 -7.65
C MET A 101 5.01 -8.77 -6.44
N GLN A 102 3.74 -9.18 -6.51
CA GLN A 102 2.83 -9.08 -5.36
C GLN A 102 3.33 -9.93 -4.18
N ALA A 103 3.77 -11.17 -4.42
CA ALA A 103 4.31 -12.03 -3.37
C ALA A 103 5.58 -11.42 -2.73
N MET A 104 6.48 -10.86 -3.55
CA MET A 104 7.67 -10.16 -3.05
C MET A 104 7.31 -8.92 -2.24
N PHE A 105 6.31 -8.15 -2.66
CA PHE A 105 5.83 -6.99 -1.92
C PHE A 105 5.25 -7.37 -0.55
N TRP A 106 4.41 -8.40 -0.47
CA TRP A 106 3.88 -8.89 0.80
C TRP A 106 4.98 -9.50 1.68
N GLY A 107 5.92 -10.24 1.09
CA GLY A 107 7.11 -10.73 1.79
C GLY A 107 7.97 -9.59 2.35
N PHE A 108 8.17 -8.52 1.58
CA PHE A 108 8.82 -7.30 2.02
C PHE A 108 8.08 -6.68 3.21
N ALA A 109 6.76 -6.56 3.15
CA ALA A 109 5.96 -6.02 4.26
C ALA A 109 6.15 -6.81 5.57
N VAL A 110 6.16 -8.15 5.49
CA VAL A 110 6.44 -9.01 6.66
C VAL A 110 7.85 -8.79 7.19
N LEU A 111 8.86 -8.83 6.31
CA LEU A 111 10.26 -8.66 6.70
C LEU A 111 10.54 -7.29 7.31
N MET A 112 9.92 -6.24 6.77
CA MET A 112 9.98 -4.90 7.34
C MET A 112 9.38 -4.86 8.74
N GLY A 113 8.25 -5.54 8.98
CA GLY A 113 7.67 -5.67 10.31
C GLY A 113 8.61 -6.36 11.31
N LEU A 114 9.21 -7.49 10.91
CA LEU A 114 10.20 -8.19 11.74
C LEU A 114 11.40 -7.30 12.08
N SER A 115 11.93 -6.58 11.09
CA SER A 115 13.08 -5.67 11.26
C SER A 115 12.77 -4.51 12.22
N MET A 116 11.58 -3.92 12.15
CA MET A 116 11.17 -2.76 12.95
C MET A 116 10.57 -3.12 14.32
N SER A 117 10.38 -4.41 14.63
CA SER A 117 9.89 -4.88 15.94
C SER A 117 10.68 -4.35 17.14
N THR A 118 11.97 -4.05 16.96
CA THR A 118 12.87 -3.50 17.99
C THR A 118 12.39 -2.15 18.54
N ILE A 119 11.63 -1.38 17.77
CA ILE A 119 11.04 -0.11 18.24
C ILE A 119 10.18 -0.37 19.48
N PHE A 120 9.38 -1.44 19.49
CA PHE A 120 8.52 -1.76 20.62
C PHE A 120 9.31 -2.21 21.86
N LEU A 121 10.45 -2.88 21.65
CA LEU A 121 11.29 -3.31 22.77
C LEU A 121 12.06 -2.16 23.41
N VAL A 122 12.49 -1.18 22.60
CA VAL A 122 13.32 -0.06 23.08
C VAL A 122 12.46 1.06 23.66
N TYR A 123 11.31 1.36 23.06
CA TYR A 123 10.54 2.58 23.38
C TYR A 123 9.22 2.35 24.10
N SER A 124 8.79 1.09 24.28
CA SER A 124 7.53 0.76 24.95
C SER A 124 7.67 -0.31 26.03
N GLY A 125 8.85 -0.35 26.68
CA GLY A 125 9.17 -1.26 27.78
C GLY A 125 8.09 -1.36 28.85
#